data_AF-A0A2H4SDY5-F1
#
_entry.id   AF-A0A2H4SDY5-F1
#
_cell.length_a   1.000
_cell.length_b   1.000
_cell.length_c   1.000
_cell.angle_alpha   90.00
_cell.angle_beta   90.00
_cell.angle_gamma   90.00
#
_symmetry.space_group_name_H-M   'P 1'
#
loop_
_entity.id
_entity.type
_entity.pdbx_description
1 polymer ?
#
loop_
_entity_poly.entity_id
_entity_poly.type
_entity_poly.pdbx_seq_one_letter_code
_entity_poly.pdbx_strand_id
1 'polypeptide(L)'
;MVDVLLDDPPNGQLSERELYHRAGGFLWVSLERARNLNHTEELRTYPKRQPQPVLRPEFVDSSAAIQGSSSPYRPSSSEYEVDFQLDDDENDIRRCIPEAESVNLATDLFSFIYQFCLIQGSDLTEVRSRTQRRRATASIANVDGITCEDDGGICRVRRRRAGGWEMTNPYLALLEGKRAFKHIYIDATGKASPIISDDTLAQYLGEAVLTWRANQILRKRGVILVAVCGTFIRFVHFSFGRRYLEYLDATTADEQKQLIGESPGDTCVTMESSKWYNLEESGGRKAALCHLLVLPLWHEKLQHEDIHMTE
;
A
#
# COMPACT_ATOMS: atom_id res chain seq x y z
N MET A 1 -17.64 18.43 -7.41
CA MET A 1 -16.32 17.76 -7.61
C MET A 1 -16.33 16.33 -7.15
N VAL A 2 -16.89 16.02 -5.97
CA VAL A 2 -17.10 14.62 -5.54
C VAL A 2 -17.95 13.84 -6.54
N ASP A 3 -18.94 14.47 -7.16
CA ASP A 3 -19.83 13.84 -8.15
C ASP A 3 -19.06 13.20 -9.31
N VAL A 4 -17.93 13.80 -9.71
CA VAL A 4 -17.04 13.23 -10.75
C VAL A 4 -16.56 11.83 -10.37
N LEU A 5 -16.27 11.55 -9.10
CA LEU A 5 -15.86 10.20 -8.67
C LEU A 5 -17.03 9.22 -8.59
N LEU A 6 -18.25 9.74 -8.46
CA LEU A 6 -19.46 8.95 -8.25
C LEU A 6 -20.20 8.66 -9.55
N ASP A 7 -19.98 9.46 -10.58
CA ASP A 7 -20.46 9.21 -11.94
C ASP A 7 -19.82 7.93 -12.48
N ASP A 8 -20.58 7.22 -13.33
CA ASP A 8 -20.04 6.08 -14.06
C ASP A 8 -18.89 6.54 -14.97
N PRO A 9 -17.84 5.71 -15.15
CA PRO A 9 -16.79 6.05 -16.09
C PRO A 9 -17.40 6.28 -17.48
N PRO A 10 -16.82 7.18 -18.30
CA PRO A 10 -17.34 7.46 -19.63
C PRO A 10 -17.56 6.17 -20.43
N ASN A 11 -18.80 5.90 -20.83
CA ASN A 11 -19.14 4.75 -21.66
C ASN A 11 -18.72 4.99 -23.12
N GLY A 12 -17.99 4.03 -23.70
CA GLY A 12 -17.51 4.05 -25.09
C GLY A 12 -16.02 4.37 -25.22
N GLN A 13 -15.39 3.98 -26.33
CA GLN A 13 -14.00 4.31 -26.67
C GLN A 13 -13.87 5.80 -27.00
N LEU A 14 -13.86 6.65 -25.97
CA LEU A 14 -13.49 8.04 -26.11
C LEU A 14 -11.97 8.14 -26.27
N SER A 15 -11.52 9.07 -27.12
CA SER A 15 -10.10 9.38 -27.22
C SER A 15 -9.60 9.99 -25.90
N GLU A 16 -8.30 9.83 -25.59
CA GLU A 16 -7.69 10.48 -24.42
C GLU A 16 -7.92 12.00 -24.42
N ARG A 17 -7.89 12.62 -25.61
CA ARG A 17 -8.19 14.04 -25.77
C ARG A 17 -9.59 14.38 -25.27
N GLU A 18 -10.60 13.59 -25.64
CA GLU A 18 -11.98 13.83 -25.19
C GLU A 18 -12.11 13.60 -23.67
N LEU A 19 -11.43 12.60 -23.13
CA LEU A 19 -11.39 12.34 -21.69
C LEU A 19 -10.77 13.52 -20.92
N TYR A 20 -9.64 14.09 -21.40
CA TYR A 20 -8.99 15.24 -20.78
C TYR A 20 -9.87 16.49 -20.66
N HIS A 21 -10.83 16.69 -21.58
CA HIS A 21 -11.72 17.85 -21.55
C HIS A 21 -12.89 17.68 -20.57
N ARG A 22 -13.04 16.52 -19.93
CA ARG A 22 -14.05 16.27 -18.90
C ARG A 22 -13.58 16.74 -17.53
N ALA A 23 -14.53 16.96 -16.63
CA ALA A 23 -14.21 17.16 -15.21
C ALA A 23 -13.46 15.92 -14.68
N GLY A 24 -12.30 16.14 -14.05
CA GLY A 24 -11.40 15.06 -13.63
C GLY A 24 -10.73 14.32 -14.79
N GLY A 25 -10.61 14.94 -15.97
CA GLY A 25 -10.14 14.28 -17.20
C GLY A 25 -8.85 13.48 -17.06
N PHE A 26 -7.86 13.96 -16.30
CA PHE A 26 -6.61 13.23 -16.06
C PHE A 26 -6.83 11.90 -15.34
N LEU A 27 -7.74 11.85 -14.35
CA LEU A 27 -8.12 10.61 -13.67
C LEU A 27 -8.80 9.63 -14.64
N TRP A 28 -9.68 10.13 -15.51
CA TRP A 28 -10.35 9.27 -16.50
C TRP A 28 -9.40 8.72 -17.54
N VAL A 29 -8.40 9.50 -17.97
CA VAL A 29 -7.34 9.04 -18.87
C VAL A 29 -6.53 7.94 -18.21
N SER A 30 -6.07 8.13 -16.98
CA SER A 30 -5.29 7.12 -16.26
C SER A 30 -6.12 5.87 -15.94
N LEU A 31 -7.42 6.01 -15.68
CA LEU A 31 -8.32 4.87 -15.52
C LEU A 31 -8.46 4.10 -16.84
N GLU A 32 -8.65 4.79 -17.96
CA GLU A 32 -8.77 4.14 -19.26
C GLU A 32 -7.46 3.44 -19.69
N ARG A 33 -6.30 4.02 -19.39
CA ARG A 33 -5.00 3.37 -19.62
C ARG A 33 -4.83 2.12 -18.77
N ALA A 34 -5.23 2.18 -17.50
CA ALA A 34 -5.21 1.02 -16.62
C ALA A 34 -6.24 -0.06 -17.03
N ARG A 35 -7.31 0.30 -17.75
CA ARG A 35 -8.31 -0.64 -18.31
C ARG A 35 -7.87 -1.27 -19.62
N ASN A 36 -7.34 -0.47 -20.55
CA ASN A 36 -7.14 -0.85 -21.95
C ASN A 36 -5.66 -1.07 -22.28
N LEU A 37 -5.12 -2.26 -21.97
CA LEU A 37 -3.81 -2.68 -22.47
C LEU A 37 -3.88 -4.01 -23.22
N ASN A 38 -4.79 -4.05 -24.20
CA ASN A 38 -4.81 -5.08 -25.23
C ASN A 38 -3.85 -4.80 -26.41
N HIS A 39 -3.07 -3.70 -26.42
CA HIS A 39 -2.47 -3.24 -27.67
C HIS A 39 -0.97 -2.94 -27.73
N THR A 40 -0.19 -2.95 -26.63
CA THR A 40 1.23 -2.60 -26.81
C THR A 40 2.18 -3.13 -25.72
N GLU A 41 2.27 -4.44 -25.52
CA GLU A 41 3.56 -5.00 -25.11
C GLU A 41 3.83 -6.29 -25.89
N GLU A 42 4.72 -6.21 -26.89
CA GLU A 42 5.64 -7.33 -27.14
C GLU A 42 6.24 -7.68 -25.78
N LEU A 43 6.02 -8.91 -25.30
CA LEU A 43 6.55 -9.45 -24.05
C LEU A 43 8.02 -9.05 -23.85
N ARG A 44 8.27 -7.89 -23.23
CA ARG A 44 9.62 -7.52 -22.84
C ARG A 44 9.99 -8.48 -21.73
N THR A 45 10.82 -9.45 -22.09
CA THR A 45 11.39 -10.41 -21.17
C THR A 45 12.41 -9.65 -20.34
N TYR A 46 11.96 -8.99 -19.29
CA TYR A 46 12.87 -8.51 -18.26
C TYR A 46 13.57 -9.73 -17.68
N PRO A 47 14.90 -9.71 -17.52
CA PRO A 47 15.59 -10.80 -16.84
C PRO A 47 14.96 -10.94 -15.46
N LYS A 48 14.23 -12.04 -15.25
CA LYS A 48 13.77 -12.43 -13.91
C LYS A 48 15.05 -12.55 -13.09
N ARG A 49 15.25 -11.61 -12.16
CA ARG A 49 16.27 -11.78 -11.14
C ARG A 49 15.85 -13.04 -10.39
N GLN A 50 16.56 -14.15 -10.59
CA GLN A 50 16.36 -15.31 -9.72
C GLN A 50 16.55 -14.80 -8.30
N PRO A 51 15.54 -14.93 -7.41
CA PRO A 51 15.74 -14.67 -6.02
C PRO A 51 16.88 -15.59 -5.58
N GLN A 52 18.07 -15.05 -5.39
CA GLN A 52 19.06 -15.74 -4.59
C GLN A 52 18.61 -15.49 -3.15
N PRO A 53 18.08 -16.49 -2.44
CA PRO A 53 17.95 -16.36 -1.01
C PRO A 53 19.35 -16.00 -0.50
N VAL A 54 19.48 -14.80 0.07
CA VAL A 54 20.73 -14.42 0.72
C VAL A 54 20.77 -15.29 1.97
N LEU A 55 21.46 -16.43 1.87
CA LEU A 55 21.80 -17.26 3.01
C LEU A 55 22.67 -16.41 3.93
N ARG A 56 22.05 -15.84 4.96
CA ARG A 56 22.73 -15.15 6.06
C ARG A 56 22.73 -16.12 7.24
N PRO A 57 23.86 -16.81 7.53
CA PRO A 57 23.93 -17.80 8.60
C PRO A 57 23.58 -17.23 9.98
N GLU A 58 23.71 -15.91 10.13
CA GLU A 58 23.43 -15.15 11.34
C GLU A 58 21.96 -14.71 11.49
N PHE A 59 21.12 -14.88 10.46
CA PHE A 59 19.70 -14.54 10.52
C PHE A 59 18.89 -15.78 10.93
N VAL A 60 18.28 -15.72 12.11
CA VAL A 60 17.36 -16.77 12.59
C VAL A 60 15.97 -16.49 12.03
N ASP A 61 15.42 -17.44 11.29
CA ASP A 61 14.05 -17.37 10.80
C ASP A 61 13.07 -17.24 11.98
N SER A 62 12.23 -16.21 11.96
CA SER A 62 11.20 -15.98 12.97
C SER A 62 10.25 -17.17 13.11
N SER A 63 10.10 -18.00 12.07
CA SER A 63 9.33 -19.26 12.13
C SER A 63 9.89 -20.26 13.15
N ALA A 64 11.21 -20.23 13.40
CA ALA A 64 11.88 -21.07 14.41
C ALA A 64 11.71 -20.54 15.85
N ALA A 65 11.38 -19.24 16.00
CA ALA A 65 11.13 -18.61 17.30
C ALA A 65 9.65 -18.70 17.72
N ILE A 66 8.73 -18.72 16.76
CA ILE A 66 7.28 -18.77 17.02
C ILE A 66 6.80 -20.22 17.00
N GLN A 67 6.95 -20.92 18.12
CA GLN A 67 6.39 -22.26 18.28
C GLN A 67 4.88 -22.16 18.52
N GLY A 68 4.10 -22.11 17.43
CA GLY A 68 2.64 -22.06 17.51
C GLY A 68 1.94 -21.02 16.63
N SER A 69 2.52 -20.58 15.50
CA SER A 69 1.68 -20.01 14.43
C SER A 69 0.79 -21.12 13.89
N SER A 70 -0.34 -21.30 14.55
CA SER A 70 -1.37 -22.27 14.23
C SER A 70 -1.76 -22.21 12.76
N SER A 71 -1.40 -23.26 12.00
CA SER A 71 -2.28 -23.80 10.97
C SER A 71 -2.63 -25.24 11.38
N PRO A 72 -3.72 -25.47 12.14
CA PRO A 72 -4.16 -26.81 12.45
C PRO A 72 -5.26 -27.19 11.46
N TYR A 73 -4.90 -27.85 10.35
CA TYR A 73 -5.72 -28.79 9.56
C TYR A 73 -7.22 -28.47 9.35
N ARG A 74 -7.60 -27.19 9.34
CA ARG A 74 -8.89 -26.70 8.85
C ARG A 74 -8.60 -25.96 7.55
N PRO A 75 -9.43 -26.12 6.51
CA PRO A 75 -9.35 -25.23 5.36
C PRO A 75 -9.49 -23.82 5.90
N SER A 76 -8.42 -23.06 5.81
CA SER A 76 -8.42 -21.64 6.13
C SER A 76 -9.36 -20.98 5.12
N SER A 77 -10.41 -20.30 5.58
CA SER A 77 -11.23 -19.44 4.72
C SER A 77 -10.52 -18.12 4.39
N SER A 78 -9.18 -18.16 4.37
CA SER A 78 -8.32 -17.02 4.15
C SER A 78 -8.33 -16.71 2.66
N GLU A 79 -8.64 -15.47 2.30
CA GLU A 79 -8.46 -14.97 0.93
C GLU A 79 -7.00 -15.04 0.42
N TYR A 80 -6.07 -15.42 1.31
CA TYR A 80 -4.65 -15.58 1.06
C TYR A 80 -4.22 -17.05 0.79
N GLU A 81 -5.10 -18.04 0.99
CA GLU A 81 -4.85 -19.44 0.64
C GLU A 81 -5.97 -19.99 -0.25
N VAL A 82 -5.70 -20.17 -1.54
CA VAL A 82 -6.65 -20.83 -2.45
C VAL A 82 -5.92 -21.69 -3.49
N ASP A 83 -6.24 -22.99 -3.50
CA ASP A 83 -5.80 -23.98 -4.50
C ASP A 83 -6.93 -24.20 -5.51
N PHE A 84 -6.94 -23.43 -6.62
CA PHE A 84 -7.84 -23.72 -7.75
C PHE A 84 -7.14 -23.51 -9.10
N GLN A 85 -7.31 -24.48 -9.99
CA GLN A 85 -7.15 -24.35 -11.44
C GLN A 85 -8.38 -23.64 -12.00
N LEU A 86 -8.25 -22.34 -12.29
CA LEU A 86 -9.28 -21.54 -12.97
C LEU A 86 -8.85 -21.28 -14.42
N ASP A 87 -9.85 -21.21 -15.30
CA ASP A 87 -9.70 -21.03 -16.75
C ASP A 87 -8.97 -19.71 -17.07
N ASP A 88 -7.98 -19.79 -17.97
CA ASP A 88 -6.87 -18.84 -18.11
C ASP A 88 -7.18 -17.65 -19.05
N ASP A 89 -8.30 -17.66 -19.76
CA ASP A 89 -8.52 -16.88 -20.98
C ASP A 89 -8.99 -15.43 -20.77
N GLU A 90 -9.87 -15.13 -19.81
CA GLU A 90 -10.21 -13.74 -19.42
C GLU A 90 -9.12 -13.07 -18.57
N ASN A 91 -8.25 -13.87 -17.96
CA ASN A 91 -7.21 -13.42 -17.04
C ASN A 91 -5.97 -12.90 -17.79
N ASP A 92 -5.68 -13.43 -18.98
CA ASP A 92 -4.54 -13.03 -19.82
C ASP A 92 -4.55 -11.54 -20.21
N ILE A 93 -5.73 -10.95 -20.41
CA ILE A 93 -5.89 -9.53 -20.75
C ILE A 93 -5.47 -8.62 -19.58
N ARG A 94 -5.76 -9.04 -18.34
CA ARG A 94 -5.41 -8.26 -17.14
C ARG A 94 -3.96 -8.42 -16.74
N ARG A 95 -3.32 -9.57 -17.04
CA ARG A 95 -1.90 -9.87 -16.75
C ARG A 95 -0.91 -8.87 -17.36
N CYS A 96 -1.34 -8.08 -18.34
CA CYS A 96 -0.50 -7.15 -19.09
C CYS A 96 -0.48 -5.71 -18.56
N ILE A 97 -1.26 -5.35 -17.53
CA ILE A 97 -1.23 -3.98 -17.01
C ILE A 97 0.12 -3.72 -16.31
N PRO A 98 0.95 -2.78 -16.81
CA PRO A 98 2.19 -2.42 -16.16
C PRO A 98 1.88 -1.80 -14.79
N GLU A 99 2.69 -2.18 -13.81
CA GLU A 99 2.66 -1.63 -12.45
C GLU A 99 2.66 -0.08 -12.45
N ALA A 100 3.41 0.52 -13.38
CA ALA A 100 3.46 1.97 -13.56
C ALA A 100 2.09 2.59 -13.86
N GLU A 101 1.23 1.93 -14.64
CA GLU A 101 -0.10 2.46 -14.96
C GLU A 101 -1.04 2.39 -13.74
N SER A 102 -0.95 1.33 -12.94
CA SER A 102 -1.68 1.22 -11.67
C SER A 102 -1.24 2.29 -10.67
N VAL A 103 0.08 2.52 -10.57
CA VAL A 103 0.65 3.57 -9.72
C VAL A 103 0.24 4.96 -10.20
N ASN A 104 0.22 5.20 -11.52
CA ASN A 104 -0.24 6.47 -12.11
C ASN A 104 -1.73 6.70 -11.81
N LEU A 105 -2.59 5.70 -12.03
CA LEU A 105 -4.01 5.77 -11.69
C LEU A 105 -4.21 6.11 -10.21
N ALA A 106 -3.51 5.43 -9.31
CA ALA A 106 -3.58 5.69 -7.88
C ALA A 106 -3.14 7.11 -7.52
N THR A 107 -2.00 7.54 -8.08
CA THR A 107 -1.44 8.88 -7.89
C THR A 107 -2.40 9.98 -8.35
N ASP A 108 -3.05 9.78 -9.50
CA ASP A 108 -4.02 10.72 -10.05
C ASP A 108 -5.31 10.73 -9.22
N LEU A 109 -5.76 9.57 -8.74
CA LEU A 109 -6.88 9.50 -7.81
C LEU A 109 -6.56 10.27 -6.50
N PHE A 110 -5.37 10.08 -5.93
CA PHE A 110 -4.95 10.79 -4.72
C PHE A 110 -4.88 12.30 -4.98
N SER A 111 -4.30 12.70 -6.11
CA SER A 111 -4.20 14.10 -6.51
C SER A 111 -5.58 14.72 -6.66
N PHE A 112 -6.50 14.01 -7.32
CA PHE A 112 -7.86 14.47 -7.50
C PHE A 112 -8.55 14.69 -6.14
N ILE A 113 -8.46 13.71 -5.25
CA ILE A 113 -9.11 13.75 -3.94
C ILE A 113 -8.53 14.87 -3.07
N TYR A 114 -7.20 14.93 -2.93
CA TYR A 114 -6.58 15.88 -2.02
C TYR A 114 -6.59 17.31 -2.53
N GLN A 115 -6.62 17.53 -3.85
CA GLN A 115 -6.67 18.87 -4.43
C GLN A 115 -8.10 19.39 -4.64
N PHE A 116 -9.07 18.52 -4.93
CA PHE A 116 -10.42 18.96 -5.32
C PHE A 116 -11.54 18.50 -4.39
N CYS A 117 -11.32 17.51 -3.52
CA CYS A 117 -12.35 17.00 -2.61
C CYS A 117 -12.07 17.33 -1.14
N LEU A 118 -10.80 17.31 -0.72
CA LEU A 118 -10.42 17.64 0.65
C LEU A 118 -10.33 19.15 0.85
N ILE A 119 -11.12 19.68 1.78
CA ILE A 119 -10.95 21.06 2.26
C ILE A 119 -9.80 21.05 3.28
N GLN A 120 -8.68 21.69 2.92
CA GLN A 120 -7.50 21.74 3.78
C GLN A 120 -7.52 23.04 4.59
N GLY A 121 -7.40 22.94 5.91
CA GLY A 121 -7.67 24.06 6.84
C GLY A 121 -6.58 25.14 6.93
N SER A 122 -5.44 25.01 6.23
CA SER A 122 -4.33 25.94 6.34
C SER A 122 -3.63 26.18 5.00
N ASP A 123 -3.40 27.44 4.65
CA ASP A 123 -2.57 27.83 3.49
C ASP A 123 -1.07 27.52 3.68
N LEU A 124 -0.68 27.06 4.87
CA LEU A 124 0.71 26.78 5.24
C LEU A 124 1.07 25.30 5.12
N THR A 125 0.10 24.40 5.18
CA THR A 125 0.34 22.95 5.14
C THR A 125 -0.69 22.25 4.28
N GLU A 126 -0.24 21.30 3.47
CA GLU A 126 -1.13 20.53 2.63
C GLU A 126 -0.79 19.03 2.67
N VAL A 127 -1.81 18.20 2.56
CA VAL A 127 -1.70 16.79 2.20
C VAL A 127 -1.74 16.68 0.68
N ARG A 128 -0.80 15.91 0.12
CA ARG A 128 -0.64 15.73 -1.32
C ARG A 128 -0.30 14.29 -1.68
N SER A 129 -0.66 13.92 -2.91
CA SER A 129 -0.06 12.78 -3.58
C SER A 129 1.45 12.99 -3.73
N ARG A 130 2.22 11.92 -3.54
CA ARG A 130 3.67 11.86 -3.69
C ARG A 130 4.01 10.89 -4.80
N THR A 131 4.57 11.42 -5.88
CA THR A 131 5.11 10.62 -7.00
C THR A 131 6.55 10.19 -6.79
N GLN A 132 7.29 10.88 -5.92
CA GLN A 132 8.70 10.54 -5.69
C GLN A 132 8.80 9.27 -4.87
N ARG A 133 9.42 8.22 -5.41
CA ARG A 133 9.81 7.02 -4.66
C ARG A 133 10.69 7.38 -3.47
N ARG A 134 10.52 6.67 -2.36
CA ARG A 134 11.31 6.86 -1.14
C ARG A 134 11.94 5.56 -0.71
N ARG A 135 13.27 5.60 -0.58
CA ARG A 135 14.02 4.54 0.06
C ARG A 135 14.01 4.74 1.57
N ALA A 136 13.64 3.71 2.32
CA ALA A 136 13.91 3.62 3.74
C ALA A 136 15.14 2.71 3.95
N THR A 137 15.94 3.02 4.96
CA THR A 137 17.10 2.21 5.36
C THR A 137 17.09 2.11 6.87
N ALA A 138 17.21 0.89 7.37
CA ALA A 138 17.19 0.61 8.80
C ALA A 138 18.16 -0.53 9.13
N SER A 139 18.44 -0.63 10.43
CA SER A 139 19.18 -1.74 11.02
C SER A 139 18.22 -2.64 11.79
N ILE A 140 18.37 -3.95 11.64
CA ILE A 140 17.59 -4.97 12.34
C ILE A 140 18.59 -5.99 12.88
N ALA A 141 18.53 -6.33 14.18
CA ALA A 141 19.44 -7.27 14.83
C ALA A 141 20.93 -7.02 14.52
N ASN A 142 21.37 -5.74 14.61
CA ASN A 142 22.72 -5.27 14.24
C ASN A 142 23.13 -5.50 12.77
N VAL A 143 22.20 -5.88 11.90
CA VAL A 143 22.42 -5.93 10.46
C VAL A 143 22.06 -4.58 9.86
N ASP A 144 23.08 -3.80 9.50
CA ASP A 144 22.92 -2.50 8.88
C ASP A 144 22.57 -2.59 7.39
N GLY A 145 21.99 -1.50 6.87
CA GLY A 145 21.82 -1.30 5.44
C GLY A 145 20.68 -2.11 4.81
N ILE A 146 19.69 -2.55 5.59
CA ILE A 146 18.49 -3.17 5.05
C ILE A 146 17.61 -2.07 4.47
N THR A 147 17.26 -2.18 3.19
CA THR A 147 16.55 -1.14 2.46
C THR A 147 15.25 -1.64 1.86
N CYS A 148 14.23 -0.79 1.86
CA CYS A 148 13.05 -0.92 1.01
C CYS A 148 12.82 0.38 0.23
N GLU A 149 12.04 0.32 -0.83
CA GLU A 149 11.68 1.47 -1.66
C GLU A 149 10.20 1.37 -2.00
N ASP A 150 9.45 2.45 -1.83
CA ASP A 150 8.03 2.52 -2.22
C ASP A 150 7.86 3.09 -3.63
N ASP A 151 6.65 2.94 -4.19
CA ASP A 151 6.26 3.49 -5.50
C ASP A 151 5.70 4.92 -5.44
N GLY A 152 5.79 5.57 -4.27
CA GLY A 152 5.18 6.87 -4.01
C GLY A 152 4.32 6.81 -2.75
N GLY A 153 3.25 7.61 -2.72
CA GLY A 153 2.30 7.56 -1.62
C GLY A 153 1.63 8.89 -1.34
N ILE A 154 1.40 9.14 -0.06
CA ILE A 154 0.72 10.34 0.42
C ILE A 154 1.63 11.02 1.42
N CYS A 155 1.80 12.34 1.25
CA CYS A 155 2.71 13.13 2.07
C CYS A 155 2.04 14.39 2.61
N ARG A 156 2.61 14.92 3.70
CA ARG A 156 2.36 16.27 4.18
C ARG A 156 3.47 17.18 3.69
N VAL A 157 3.10 18.33 3.15
CA VAL A 157 3.99 19.41 2.76
C VAL A 157 3.69 20.67 3.56
N ARG A 158 4.68 21.54 3.69
CA ARG A 158 4.58 22.86 4.31
C ARG A 158 5.12 23.92 3.36
N ARG A 159 4.43 25.05 3.27
CA ARG A 159 4.86 26.20 2.47
C ARG A 159 6.10 26.84 3.10
N ARG A 160 7.14 27.06 2.30
CA ARG A 160 8.35 27.77 2.76
C ARG A 160 8.13 29.28 2.73
N ARG A 161 8.76 30.01 3.66
CA ARG A 161 8.72 31.49 3.70
C ARG A 161 9.24 32.14 2.41
N ALA A 162 10.26 31.54 1.79
CA ALA A 162 10.85 31.99 0.53
C ALA A 162 10.07 31.54 -0.73
N GLY A 163 8.88 30.94 -0.57
CA GLY A 163 8.12 30.33 -1.65
C GLY A 163 8.43 28.84 -1.85
N GLY A 164 7.50 28.14 -2.50
CA GLY A 164 7.58 26.69 -2.72
C GLY A 164 7.09 25.85 -1.54
N TRP A 165 7.21 24.54 -1.71
CA TRP A 165 6.69 23.51 -0.80
C TRP A 165 7.81 22.59 -0.32
N GLU A 166 7.78 22.26 0.95
CA GLU A 166 8.71 21.34 1.61
C GLU A 166 7.94 20.13 2.14
N MET A 167 8.41 18.92 1.85
CA MET A 167 7.83 17.71 2.41
C MET A 167 8.23 17.57 3.88
N THR A 168 7.25 17.67 4.78
CA THR A 168 7.46 17.56 6.23
C THR A 168 7.15 16.17 6.76
N ASN A 169 6.27 15.42 6.08
CA ASN A 169 6.03 14.01 6.37
C ASN A 169 5.86 13.24 5.05
N PRO A 170 6.88 12.49 4.56
CA PRO A 170 6.78 11.70 3.33
C PRO A 170 5.85 10.48 3.42
N TYR A 171 5.31 10.22 4.61
CA TYR A 171 4.93 8.89 5.05
C TYR A 171 3.52 8.87 5.68
N LEU A 172 2.58 9.68 5.18
CA LEU A 172 1.18 9.58 5.62
C LEU A 172 0.57 8.25 5.17
N ALA A 173 0.89 7.82 3.96
CA ALA A 173 0.69 6.46 3.47
C ALA A 173 1.75 6.11 2.41
N LEU A 174 2.11 4.84 2.33
CA LEU A 174 2.93 4.28 1.25
C LEU A 174 2.02 3.89 0.09
N LEU A 175 2.52 4.00 -1.14
CA LEU A 175 1.88 3.41 -2.32
C LEU A 175 2.78 2.28 -2.80
N GLU A 176 2.20 1.11 -3.01
CA GLU A 176 2.89 -0.03 -3.55
C GLU A 176 2.11 -0.58 -4.75
N GLY A 177 2.74 -0.50 -5.92
CA GLY A 177 2.21 -1.06 -7.14
C GLY A 177 2.51 -2.55 -7.21
N LYS A 178 1.55 -3.32 -7.70
CA LYS A 178 1.80 -4.68 -8.17
C LYS A 178 1.33 -4.82 -9.59
N ARG A 179 2.11 -5.59 -10.35
CA ARG A 179 1.63 -6.18 -11.60
C ARG A 179 0.33 -6.91 -11.33
N ALA A 180 -0.58 -6.83 -12.29
CA ALA A 180 -1.84 -7.55 -12.21
C ALA A 180 -1.60 -9.00 -11.81
N PHE A 181 -2.21 -9.41 -10.69
CA PHE A 181 -1.97 -10.73 -10.12
C PHE A 181 -2.35 -11.81 -11.14
N LYS A 182 -1.55 -12.88 -11.18
CA LYS A 182 -1.86 -14.06 -11.99
C LYS A 182 -3.19 -14.71 -11.64
N HIS A 183 -3.71 -14.41 -10.45
CA HIS A 183 -4.92 -14.99 -9.90
C HIS A 183 -5.88 -13.85 -9.49
N ILE A 184 -6.96 -13.72 -10.25
CA ILE A 184 -8.12 -12.92 -9.88
C ILE A 184 -9.18 -13.89 -9.39
N TYR A 185 -9.60 -13.72 -8.15
CA TYR A 185 -10.74 -14.43 -7.60
C TYR A 185 -12.02 -13.77 -8.11
N ILE A 186 -12.94 -14.57 -8.63
CA ILE A 186 -14.30 -14.13 -8.95
C ILE A 186 -15.23 -14.79 -7.94
N ASP A 187 -15.92 -13.98 -7.14
CA ASP A 187 -16.86 -14.49 -6.14
C ASP A 187 -18.16 -15.00 -6.79
N ALA A 188 -19.04 -15.60 -5.97
CA ALA A 188 -20.33 -16.13 -6.42
C ALA A 188 -21.28 -15.06 -7.03
N THR A 189 -20.98 -13.77 -6.84
CA THR A 189 -21.72 -12.65 -7.43
C THR A 189 -21.13 -12.17 -8.76
N GLY A 190 -20.04 -12.80 -9.22
CA GLY A 190 -19.31 -12.39 -10.41
C GLY A 190 -18.31 -11.26 -10.16
N LYS A 191 -18.06 -10.88 -8.89
CA LYS A 191 -17.13 -9.79 -8.58
C LYS A 191 -15.69 -10.28 -8.56
N ALA A 192 -14.89 -9.66 -9.42
CA ALA A 192 -13.45 -9.87 -9.47
C ALA A 192 -12.73 -9.15 -8.32
N SER A 193 -11.73 -9.82 -7.73
CA SER A 193 -10.79 -9.24 -6.78
C SER A 193 -9.43 -9.92 -6.92
N PRO A 194 -8.31 -9.17 -6.86
CA PRO A 194 -7.00 -9.80 -6.91
C PRO A 194 -6.68 -10.66 -5.67
N ILE A 195 -6.01 -11.80 -5.89
CA ILE A 195 -5.49 -12.66 -4.82
C ILE A 195 -4.05 -12.24 -4.50
N ILE A 196 -3.76 -12.01 -3.23
CA ILE A 196 -2.41 -11.64 -2.75
C ILE A 196 -1.67 -12.92 -2.38
N SER A 197 -0.48 -13.13 -2.94
CA SER A 197 0.40 -14.23 -2.53
C SER A 197 1.11 -13.93 -1.20
N ASP A 198 1.52 -14.98 -0.48
CA ASP A 198 2.34 -14.85 0.73
C ASP A 198 3.60 -14.01 0.50
N ASP A 199 4.28 -14.18 -0.64
CA ASP A 199 5.43 -13.36 -1.02
C ASP A 199 5.11 -11.87 -1.10
N THR A 200 3.94 -11.53 -1.66
CA THR A 200 3.51 -10.13 -1.78
C THR A 200 3.16 -9.55 -0.41
N LEU A 201 2.50 -10.36 0.43
CA LEU A 201 2.18 -9.98 1.79
C LEU A 201 3.45 -9.78 2.64
N ALA A 202 4.43 -10.66 2.51
CA ALA A 202 5.73 -10.54 3.15
C ALA A 202 6.47 -9.27 2.69
N GLN A 203 6.36 -8.92 1.41
CA GLN A 203 6.90 -7.65 0.89
C GLN A 203 6.23 -6.43 1.55
N TYR A 204 4.89 -6.38 1.58
CA TYR A 204 4.16 -5.27 2.24
C TYR A 204 4.56 -5.12 3.71
N LEU A 205 4.67 -6.25 4.42
CA LEU A 205 5.12 -6.25 5.81
C LEU A 205 6.56 -5.74 5.93
N GLY A 206 7.49 -6.20 5.08
CA GLY A 206 8.89 -5.76 5.08
C GLY A 206 9.04 -4.25 4.85
N GLU A 207 8.32 -3.71 3.88
CA GLU A 207 8.27 -2.26 3.62
C GLU A 207 7.71 -1.48 4.79
N ALA A 208 6.63 -1.97 5.40
CA ALA A 208 6.02 -1.35 6.56
C ALA A 208 6.97 -1.35 7.76
N VAL A 209 7.60 -2.50 8.07
CA VAL A 209 8.56 -2.65 9.17
C VAL A 209 9.75 -1.72 8.99
N LEU A 210 10.39 -1.73 7.81
CA LEU A 210 11.57 -0.92 7.54
C LEU A 210 11.25 0.58 7.54
N THR A 211 10.11 0.97 6.95
CA THR A 211 9.69 2.37 6.96
C THR A 211 9.36 2.85 8.37
N TRP A 212 8.68 2.02 9.16
CA TRP A 212 8.38 2.33 10.56
C TRP A 212 9.66 2.48 11.39
N ARG A 213 10.58 1.51 11.28
CA ARG A 213 11.86 1.51 12.01
C ARG A 213 12.71 2.73 11.66
N ALA A 214 12.78 3.10 10.38
CA ALA A 214 13.54 4.26 9.94
C ALA A 214 12.91 5.61 10.35
N ASN A 215 11.62 5.65 10.72
CA ASN A 215 10.87 6.90 10.89
C ASN A 215 9.96 6.91 12.13
N GLN A 216 10.42 6.34 13.25
CA GLN A 216 9.60 6.13 14.44
C GLN A 216 8.92 7.40 14.98
N ILE A 217 9.61 8.56 14.90
CA ILE A 217 9.06 9.86 15.33
C ILE A 217 7.78 10.21 14.55
N LEU A 218 7.75 9.90 13.25
CA LEU A 218 6.64 10.23 12.36
C LEU A 218 5.56 9.14 12.32
N ARG A 219 5.79 7.98 12.93
CA ARG A 219 5.02 6.73 12.72
C ARG A 219 4.60 6.04 14.03
N LYS A 220 4.30 6.80 15.08
CA LYS A 220 3.89 6.25 16.41
C LYS A 220 2.66 5.33 16.37
N ARG A 221 1.76 5.46 15.38
CA ARG A 221 0.55 4.62 15.21
C ARG A 221 0.63 3.63 14.06
N GLY A 222 1.84 3.39 13.57
CA GLY A 222 2.11 2.40 12.54
C GLY A 222 2.14 2.95 11.12
N VAL A 223 1.92 2.07 10.16
CA VAL A 223 2.14 2.33 8.73
C VAL A 223 0.90 1.98 7.95
N ILE A 224 0.46 2.92 7.11
CA ILE A 224 -0.59 2.67 6.12
C ILE A 224 0.09 2.46 4.78
N LEU A 225 -0.24 1.35 4.14
CA LEU A 225 0.16 0.98 2.79
C LEU A 225 -1.08 0.91 1.91
N VAL A 226 -1.01 1.56 0.76
CA VAL A 226 -2.05 1.51 -0.26
C VAL A 226 -1.52 0.60 -1.37
N ALA A 227 -2.08 -0.59 -1.47
CA ALA A 227 -1.74 -1.55 -2.49
C ALA A 227 -2.59 -1.31 -3.74
N VAL A 228 -1.97 -1.26 -4.91
CA VAL A 228 -2.69 -1.10 -6.18
C VAL A 228 -2.29 -2.14 -7.19
N CYS A 229 -3.26 -2.64 -7.93
CA CYS A 229 -3.09 -3.70 -8.91
C CYS A 229 -4.12 -3.53 -10.02
N GLY A 230 -3.68 -3.19 -11.23
CA GLY A 230 -4.57 -2.83 -12.32
C GLY A 230 -5.44 -1.63 -11.94
N THR A 231 -6.76 -1.82 -11.98
CA THR A 231 -7.78 -0.86 -11.53
C THR A 231 -8.23 -1.09 -10.08
N PHE A 232 -7.62 -2.03 -9.36
CA PHE A 232 -7.98 -2.34 -7.98
C PHE A 232 -7.09 -1.60 -6.98
N ILE A 233 -7.69 -1.17 -5.88
CA ILE A 233 -7.01 -0.52 -4.76
C ILE A 233 -7.41 -1.17 -3.43
N ARG A 234 -6.45 -1.29 -2.51
CA ARG A 234 -6.64 -1.83 -1.16
C ARG A 234 -5.83 -1.01 -0.16
N PHE A 235 -6.38 -0.87 1.05
CA PHE A 235 -5.71 -0.18 2.16
C PHE A 235 -5.31 -1.21 3.20
N VAL A 236 -4.06 -1.15 3.64
CA VAL A 236 -3.49 -2.04 4.66
C VAL A 236 -2.89 -1.18 5.76
N HIS A 237 -3.30 -1.40 7.00
CA HIS A 237 -2.80 -0.73 8.17
C HIS A 237 -2.00 -1.73 9.03
N PHE A 238 -0.72 -1.43 9.20
CA PHE A 238 0.18 -2.14 10.08
C PHE A 238 0.30 -1.39 11.40
N SER A 239 -0.04 -2.05 12.49
CA SER A 239 0.16 -1.55 13.86
C SER A 239 1.26 -2.37 14.53
N PHE A 240 2.22 -1.70 15.14
CA PHE A 240 3.38 -2.33 15.76
C PHE A 240 3.18 -2.36 17.28
N GLY A 241 3.38 -3.54 17.88
CA GLY A 241 3.35 -3.69 19.32
C GLY A 241 4.42 -2.84 20.01
N ARG A 242 4.21 -2.50 21.28
CA ARG A 242 5.07 -1.57 22.03
C ARG A 242 6.51 -2.05 22.16
N ARG A 243 6.69 -3.37 22.22
CA ARG A 243 7.98 -4.06 22.35
C ARG A 243 8.47 -4.62 21.03
N TYR A 244 7.79 -4.33 19.92
CA TYR A 244 8.22 -4.80 18.60
C TYR A 244 9.60 -4.24 18.24
N LEU A 245 9.96 -3.06 18.75
CA LEU A 245 11.29 -2.51 18.57
C LEU A 245 12.38 -3.34 19.26
N GLU A 246 12.15 -3.69 20.53
CA GLU A 246 13.04 -4.58 21.28
C GLU A 246 13.18 -5.93 20.57
N TYR A 247 12.08 -6.45 20.03
CA TYR A 247 12.07 -7.68 19.24
C TYR A 247 12.93 -7.58 17.97
N LEU A 248 12.85 -6.46 17.23
CA LEU A 248 13.70 -6.23 16.05
C LEU A 248 15.18 -6.03 16.39
N ASP A 249 15.48 -5.50 17.57
CA ASP A 249 16.84 -5.22 18.02
C ASP A 249 17.51 -6.42 18.70
N ALA A 250 16.73 -7.41 19.13
CA ALA A 250 17.24 -8.67 19.67
C ALA A 250 18.16 -9.37 18.65
N THR A 251 19.35 -9.74 19.12
CA THR A 251 20.42 -10.28 18.28
C THR A 251 20.51 -11.80 18.34
N THR A 252 19.81 -12.41 19.30
CA THR A 252 19.79 -13.85 19.52
C THR A 252 18.37 -14.40 19.53
N ALA A 253 18.23 -15.68 19.19
CA ALA A 253 16.94 -16.37 19.23
C ALA A 253 16.37 -16.46 20.65
N ASP A 254 17.23 -16.55 21.66
CA ASP A 254 16.82 -16.65 23.07
C ASP A 254 16.25 -15.33 23.59
N GLU A 255 16.87 -14.19 23.23
CA GLU A 255 16.32 -12.86 23.51
C GLU A 255 14.95 -12.68 22.87
N GLN A 256 14.81 -13.04 21.59
CA GLN A 256 13.53 -12.96 20.88
C GLN A 256 12.45 -13.82 21.54
N LYS A 257 12.77 -15.07 21.91
CA LYS A 257 11.84 -15.97 22.60
C LYS A 257 11.45 -15.44 23.98
N GLN A 258 12.39 -14.86 24.72
CA GLN A 258 12.10 -14.24 26.00
C GLN A 258 11.12 -13.07 25.85
N LEU A 259 11.36 -12.16 24.91
CA LEU A 259 10.48 -11.02 24.63
C LEU A 259 9.05 -11.48 24.26
N ILE A 260 8.95 -12.48 23.38
CA ILE A 260 7.66 -13.08 23.00
C ILE A 260 6.98 -13.72 24.21
N GLY A 261 7.70 -14.46 25.05
CA GLY A 261 7.15 -15.11 26.23
C GLY A 261 6.60 -14.13 27.28
N GLU A 262 7.23 -12.97 27.42
CA GLU A 262 6.82 -11.93 28.37
C GLU A 262 5.58 -11.15 27.92
N SER A 263 5.48 -10.80 26.63
CA SER A 263 4.30 -10.11 26.09
C SER A 263 4.10 -10.40 24.59
N PRO A 264 3.45 -11.54 24.24
CA PRO A 264 3.33 -12.00 22.86
C PRO A 264 2.64 -11.00 21.92
N GLY A 265 1.65 -10.26 22.44
CA GLY A 265 0.89 -9.25 21.69
C GLY A 265 1.64 -7.93 21.50
N ASP A 266 2.62 -7.62 22.34
CA ASP A 266 3.41 -6.40 22.21
C ASP A 266 4.66 -6.58 21.33
N THR A 267 5.01 -7.82 20.98
CA THR A 267 6.14 -8.16 20.10
C THR A 267 5.71 -8.58 18.70
N CYS A 268 4.47 -8.28 18.30
CA CYS A 268 3.95 -8.61 16.97
C CYS A 268 3.54 -7.37 16.17
N VAL A 269 3.29 -7.59 14.87
CA VAL A 269 2.66 -6.61 13.99
C VAL A 269 1.24 -7.08 13.72
N THR A 270 0.27 -6.23 13.99
CA THR A 270 -1.12 -6.46 13.60
C THR A 270 -1.35 -5.83 12.23
N MET A 271 -1.85 -6.62 11.29
CA MET A 271 -2.25 -6.14 9.98
C MET A 271 -3.77 -6.14 9.86
N GLU A 272 -4.34 -4.98 9.60
CA GLU A 272 -5.74 -4.81 9.23
C GLU A 272 -5.82 -4.36 7.78
N SER A 273 -6.77 -4.86 7.02
CA SER A 273 -6.86 -4.51 5.61
C SER A 273 -8.29 -4.41 5.14
N SER A 274 -8.53 -3.47 4.22
CA SER A 274 -9.80 -3.38 3.51
C SER A 274 -9.94 -4.54 2.53
N LYS A 275 -11.15 -4.81 2.05
CA LYS A 275 -11.32 -5.53 0.78
C LYS A 275 -10.71 -4.74 -0.38
N TRP A 276 -10.53 -5.39 -1.52
CA TRP A 276 -10.21 -4.72 -2.78
C TRP A 276 -11.40 -3.88 -3.28
N TYR A 277 -11.11 -2.68 -3.75
CA TYR A 277 -12.06 -1.78 -4.40
C TYR A 277 -11.70 -1.63 -5.87
N ASN A 278 -12.66 -1.90 -6.76
CA ASN A 278 -12.50 -1.71 -8.19
C ASN A 278 -12.76 -0.23 -8.54
N LEU A 279 -11.74 0.46 -9.05
CA LEU A 279 -11.84 1.87 -9.43
C LEU A 279 -12.63 2.10 -10.72
N GLU A 280 -13.02 1.06 -11.45
CA GLU A 280 -13.97 1.15 -12.56
C GLU A 280 -15.42 1.30 -12.05
N GLU A 281 -15.69 0.85 -10.83
CA GLU A 281 -16.99 0.96 -10.19
C GLU A 281 -17.07 2.25 -9.36
N SER A 282 -18.18 3.00 -9.48
CA SER A 282 -18.45 4.18 -8.66
C SER A 282 -18.42 3.86 -7.16
N GLY A 283 -18.92 2.68 -6.76
CA GLY A 283 -18.85 2.19 -5.39
C GLY A 283 -17.41 1.98 -4.89
N GLY A 284 -16.51 1.50 -5.75
CA GLY A 284 -15.10 1.34 -5.40
C GLY A 284 -14.37 2.68 -5.28
N ARG A 285 -14.62 3.61 -6.21
CA ARG A 285 -14.11 4.99 -6.12
C ARG A 285 -14.60 5.72 -4.87
N LYS A 286 -15.88 5.56 -4.52
CA LYS A 286 -16.46 6.12 -3.29
C LYS A 286 -15.80 5.56 -2.04
N ALA A 287 -15.58 4.24 -1.98
CA ALA A 287 -14.92 3.62 -0.85
C ALA A 287 -13.46 4.09 -0.71
N ALA A 288 -12.72 4.17 -1.82
CA ALA A 288 -11.37 4.70 -1.85
C ALA A 288 -11.32 6.16 -1.38
N LEU A 289 -12.26 7.00 -1.84
CA LEU A 289 -12.42 8.38 -1.38
C LEU A 289 -12.59 8.44 0.14
N CYS A 290 -13.47 7.63 0.71
CA CYS A 290 -13.69 7.61 2.16
C CYS A 290 -12.42 7.25 2.94
N HIS A 291 -11.70 6.20 2.53
CA HIS A 291 -10.43 5.82 3.16
C HIS A 291 -9.42 6.96 3.08
N LEU A 292 -9.23 7.53 1.89
CA LEU A 292 -8.24 8.58 1.63
C LEU A 292 -8.53 9.88 2.38
N LEU A 293 -9.80 10.27 2.53
CA LEU A 293 -10.19 11.46 3.29
C LEU A 293 -10.03 11.29 4.81
N VAL A 294 -10.10 10.05 5.32
CA VAL A 294 -9.89 9.76 6.74
C VAL A 294 -8.41 9.79 7.11
N LEU A 295 -7.48 9.50 6.18
CA LEU A 295 -6.04 9.46 6.47
C LEU A 295 -5.49 10.76 7.09
N PRO A 296 -5.75 11.97 6.55
CA PRO A 296 -5.30 13.21 7.16
C PRO A 296 -5.82 13.40 8.59
N LEU A 297 -7.11 13.10 8.81
CA LEU A 297 -7.75 13.22 10.12
C LEU A 297 -7.16 12.25 11.13
N TRP A 298 -6.89 11.02 10.69
CA TRP A 298 -6.24 10.01 11.51
C TRP A 298 -4.86 10.50 11.96
N HIS A 299 -4.11 11.20 11.10
CA HIS A 299 -2.80 11.80 11.42
C HIS A 299 -2.89 13.10 12.24
N GLU A 300 -3.95 13.89 12.11
CA GLU A 300 -4.11 15.17 12.83
C GLU A 300 -4.53 15.01 14.29
N LYS A 301 -5.46 14.09 14.58
CA LYS A 301 -5.79 13.74 15.97
C LYS A 301 -4.54 13.31 16.76
N LEU A 302 -3.51 12.80 16.08
CA LEU A 302 -2.24 12.36 16.70
C LEU A 302 -1.39 13.53 17.18
N GLN A 303 -1.35 14.60 16.39
CA GLN A 303 -0.50 15.75 16.71
C GLN A 303 -1.05 16.53 17.90
N HIS A 304 -2.37 16.54 18.10
CA HIS A 304 -3.00 17.23 19.21
C HIS A 304 -2.91 16.47 20.55
N GLU A 305 -2.95 15.13 20.54
CA GLU A 305 -2.80 14.34 21.77
C GLU A 305 -1.35 14.37 22.33
N ASP A 306 -0.33 14.53 21.47
CA ASP A 306 1.07 14.67 21.90
C ASP A 306 1.36 16.03 22.59
N ILE A 307 0.62 17.08 22.27
CA ILE A 307 0.79 18.42 22.89
C ILE A 307 0.24 18.43 24.32
N HIS A 308 -0.83 17.69 24.60
CA HIS A 308 -1.46 17.66 25.93
C HIS A 308 -0.82 16.68 26.92
N MET A 309 0.11 15.84 26.48
CA MET A 309 0.87 14.91 27.34
C MET A 309 2.26 15.46 27.71
N THR A 310 2.60 16.67 27.26
CA THR A 310 3.89 17.34 27.50
C THR A 310 3.78 18.64 28.30
N GLU A 311 2.57 18.97 28.79
CA GLU A 311 2.31 19.99 29.83
C GLU A 311 1.97 19.32 31.17
#